data_AF-A0A836RDG3-F1
#
_entry.id   AF-A0A836RDG3-F1
#
_cell.length_a   1.000
_cell.length_b   1.000
_cell.length_c   1.000
_cell.angle_alpha   90.00
_cell.angle_beta   90.00
_cell.angle_gamma   90.00
#
_symmetry.space_group_name_H-M   'P 1'
#
loop_
_entity.id
_entity.type
_entity.pdbx_description
1 polymer ?
#
loop_
_entity_poly.entity_id
_entity_poly.type
_entity_poly.pdbx_seq_one_letter_code
_entity_poly.pdbx_strand_id
1 'polypeptide(L)'
;MVARVRAAPIRGVHDRIYHRVAALHDGRTTFLLVSSDICTISPAFYLAFCKRLELQTGIKPGQVWWCTTHTHSAPHVGPHDLGPLFAGTLGDRFSIQHDTAYWTWVTDRLFEGIGRARLGLQPARLGIGTGTARANVNRRQRRPDGRIVLGVNPDGPVDRQIGLLRLERNDGTLFGLVANYAIHGTALGGGNKLISG
;
A
#
# COMPACT_ATOMS: atom_id res chain seq x y z
N MET A 1 1.09 -33.10 -2.59
CA MET A 1 2.25 -32.59 -3.35
C MET A 1 2.29 -31.08 -3.15
N VAL A 2 3.08 -30.58 -2.20
CA VAL A 2 3.17 -29.13 -1.92
C VAL A 2 4.12 -28.54 -2.95
N ALA A 3 3.59 -27.77 -3.90
CA ALA A 3 4.40 -27.06 -4.88
C ALA A 3 5.28 -26.06 -4.12
N ARG A 4 6.60 -26.31 -4.08
CA ARG A 4 7.59 -25.33 -3.62
C ARG A 4 7.52 -24.13 -4.56
N VAL A 5 6.88 -23.05 -4.14
CA VAL A 5 6.88 -21.79 -4.89
C VAL A 5 8.22 -21.11 -4.63
N ARG A 6 9.25 -21.49 -5.39
CA ARG A 6 10.44 -20.62 -5.49
C ARG A 6 9.98 -19.33 -6.17
N ALA A 7 10.12 -18.20 -5.49
CA ALA A 7 9.92 -16.89 -6.10
C ALA A 7 10.78 -16.83 -7.39
N ALA A 8 10.13 -16.66 -8.54
CA ALA A 8 10.86 -16.47 -9.78
C ALA A 8 11.61 -15.12 -9.70
N PRO A 9 12.86 -15.03 -10.18
CA PRO A 9 13.63 -13.79 -10.10
C PRO A 9 12.91 -12.68 -10.88
N ILE A 10 12.92 -11.48 -10.30
CA ILE A 10 12.51 -10.25 -10.98
C ILE A 10 13.37 -10.07 -12.23
N ARG A 11 12.74 -9.80 -13.37
CA ARG A 11 13.40 -9.71 -14.69
C ARG A 11 13.49 -8.27 -15.22
N GLY A 12 12.89 -7.31 -14.54
CA GLY A 12 12.91 -5.92 -14.96
C GLY A 12 11.88 -5.07 -14.22
N VAL A 13 11.69 -3.86 -14.71
CA VAL A 13 10.72 -2.87 -14.21
C VAL A 13 9.76 -2.55 -15.35
N HIS A 14 8.46 -2.78 -15.12
CA HIS A 14 7.40 -2.31 -16.02
C HIS A 14 7.05 -0.87 -15.65
N ASP A 15 6.59 -0.65 -14.41
CA ASP A 15 6.33 0.65 -13.83
C ASP A 15 7.22 0.89 -12.61
N ARG A 16 7.65 2.14 -12.43
CA ARG A 16 8.31 2.55 -11.20
C ARG A 16 7.32 2.51 -10.03
N ILE A 17 7.83 2.16 -8.86
CA ILE A 17 7.09 2.18 -7.60
C ILE A 17 7.45 3.44 -6.80
N TYR A 18 6.50 3.94 -6.02
CA TYR A 18 6.65 5.21 -5.31
C TYR A 18 6.19 5.14 -3.85
N HIS A 19 6.78 6.02 -3.05
CA HIS A 19 6.15 6.58 -1.87
C HIS A 19 5.49 7.91 -2.25
N ARG A 20 4.18 8.02 -2.06
CA ARG A 20 3.44 9.28 -2.21
C ARG A 20 3.08 9.76 -0.82
N VAL A 21 3.51 10.98 -0.48
CA VAL A 21 3.37 11.54 0.87
C VAL A 21 2.59 12.84 0.80
N ALA A 22 1.47 12.92 1.52
CA ALA A 22 0.76 14.16 1.80
C ALA A 22 1.03 14.56 3.26
N ALA A 23 1.72 15.68 3.44
CA ALA A 23 1.85 16.32 4.75
C ALA A 23 0.73 17.37 4.89
N LEU A 24 -0.11 17.20 5.90
CA LEU A 24 -1.19 18.12 6.24
C LEU A 24 -0.83 18.82 7.54
N HIS A 25 -0.97 20.14 7.59
CA HIS A 25 -0.64 20.93 8.78
C HIS A 25 -1.77 21.91 9.08
N ASP A 26 -2.27 21.90 10.32
CA ASP A 26 -3.40 22.75 10.75
C ASP A 26 -2.98 24.05 11.46
N GLY A 27 -1.67 24.31 11.53
CA GLY A 27 -1.08 25.44 12.28
C GLY A 27 -0.45 25.01 13.61
N ARG A 28 -0.78 23.81 14.12
CA ARG A 28 -0.26 23.27 15.38
C ARG A 28 0.30 21.84 15.24
N THR A 29 -0.35 21.02 14.43
CA THR A 29 -0.12 19.58 14.32
C THR A 29 0.14 19.23 12.87
N THR A 30 1.19 18.43 12.63
CA THR A 30 1.39 17.78 11.33
C THR A 30 0.71 16.42 11.33
N PHE A 31 0.00 16.08 10.26
CA PHE A 31 -0.47 14.72 9.97
C PHE A 31 0.14 14.26 8.63
N LEU A 32 0.63 13.02 8.59
CA LEU A 32 1.21 12.41 7.39
C LEU A 32 0.30 11.31 6.85
N LEU A 33 -0.10 11.43 5.59
CA LEU A 33 -0.74 10.35 4.85
C LEU A 33 0.22 9.85 3.78
N VAL A 34 0.66 8.61 3.94
CA VAL A 34 1.61 7.94 3.05
C VAL A 34 0.91 6.81 2.32
N SER A 35 1.10 6.73 0.99
CA SER A 35 0.72 5.59 0.18
C SER A 35 1.95 5.03 -0.52
N SER A 36 2.23 3.74 -0.30
CA SER A 36 3.38 3.05 -0.89
C SER A 36 2.94 1.95 -1.84
N ASP A 37 3.62 1.87 -2.98
CA ASP A 37 3.43 0.81 -3.98
C ASP A 37 4.11 -0.50 -3.52
N ILE A 38 3.57 -1.09 -2.46
CA ILE A 38 3.99 -2.38 -1.87
C ILE A 38 2.75 -3.20 -1.48
N CYS A 39 2.95 -4.49 -1.19
CA CYS A 39 1.84 -5.38 -0.82
C CYS A 39 1.33 -5.09 0.60
N THR A 40 2.19 -5.22 1.60
CA THR A 40 1.82 -5.16 3.01
C THR A 40 2.93 -4.52 3.83
N ILE A 41 2.59 -4.08 5.04
CA ILE A 41 3.53 -3.65 6.05
C ILE A 41 3.28 -4.49 7.31
N SER A 42 4.35 -5.06 7.84
CA SER A 42 4.33 -5.82 9.09
C SER A 42 4.12 -4.86 10.29
N PRO A 43 3.38 -5.25 11.34
CA PRO A 43 3.24 -4.42 12.54
C PRO A 43 4.59 -4.02 13.14
N ALA A 44 5.55 -4.94 13.25
CA ALA A 44 6.87 -4.64 13.78
C ALA A 44 7.62 -3.62 12.92
N PHE A 45 7.52 -3.73 11.59
CA PHE A 45 8.13 -2.77 10.65
C PHE A 45 7.54 -1.37 10.78
N TYR A 46 6.20 -1.29 10.87
CA TYR A 46 5.50 -0.03 11.08
C TYR A 46 5.90 0.65 12.39
N LEU A 47 5.95 -0.12 13.49
CA LEU A 47 6.34 0.41 14.81
C LEU A 47 7.79 0.91 14.82
N ALA A 48 8.71 0.19 14.17
CA ALA A 48 10.10 0.63 14.02
C ALA A 48 10.21 1.93 13.22
N PHE A 49 9.44 2.06 12.13
CA PHE A 49 9.32 3.30 11.37
C PHE A 49 8.79 4.45 12.24
N CYS A 50 7.69 4.25 12.96
CA CYS A 50 7.11 5.29 13.82
C CYS A 50 8.08 5.76 14.90
N LYS A 51 8.81 4.83 15.54
CA LYS A 51 9.84 5.17 16.53
C LYS A 51 10.93 6.05 15.92
N ARG A 52 11.43 5.68 14.74
CA ARG A 52 12.44 6.48 14.03
C ARG A 52 11.89 7.85 13.61
N LEU A 53 10.66 7.91 13.13
CA LEU A 53 10.00 9.15 12.74
C LEU A 53 9.85 10.12 13.90
N GLU A 54 9.37 9.63 15.05
CA GLU A 54 9.23 10.45 16.25
C GLU A 54 10.58 10.99 16.72
N LEU A 55 11.62 10.15 16.76
CA LEU A 55 12.97 10.57 17.14
C LEU A 55 13.55 11.64 16.20
N GLN A 56 13.31 11.54 14.89
CA GLN A 56 13.89 12.46 13.90
C GLN A 56 13.09 13.75 13.70
N THR A 57 11.79 13.74 13.99
CA THR A 57 10.90 14.83 13.58
C THR A 57 9.93 15.31 14.65
N GLY A 58 9.76 14.56 15.75
CA GLY A 58 8.73 14.79 16.76
C GLY A 58 7.31 14.40 16.34
N ILE A 59 7.11 13.87 15.12
CA ILE A 59 5.80 13.39 14.66
C ILE A 59 5.47 12.08 15.35
N LYS A 60 4.39 12.07 16.13
CA LYS A 60 3.98 10.93 16.95
C LYS A 60 3.32 9.83 16.10
N PRO A 61 3.28 8.57 16.58
CA PRO A 61 2.63 7.46 15.87
C PRO A 61 1.16 7.73 15.50
N GLY A 62 0.42 8.49 16.32
CA GLY A 62 -0.97 8.87 16.04
C GLY A 62 -1.15 9.92 14.94
N GLN A 63 -0.06 10.49 14.43
CA GLN A 63 -0.04 11.54 13.42
C GLN A 63 0.37 11.02 12.03
N VAL A 64 0.49 9.71 11.85
CA VAL A 64 0.89 9.13 10.56
C VAL A 64 0.00 7.95 10.21
N TRP A 65 -0.48 7.93 8.97
CA TRP A 65 -1.05 6.74 8.33
C TRP A 65 -0.14 6.32 7.20
N TRP A 66 0.43 5.12 7.31
CA TRP A 66 1.18 4.50 6.24
C TRP A 66 0.36 3.38 5.60
N CYS A 67 -0.24 3.70 4.46
CA CYS A 67 -1.06 2.81 3.66
C CYS A 67 -0.24 2.17 2.52
N THR A 68 -0.72 1.05 2.01
CA THR A 68 -0.16 0.36 0.84
C THR A 68 -1.20 0.27 -0.27
N THR A 69 -0.77 0.27 -1.53
CA THR A 69 -1.68 -0.02 -2.67
C THR A 69 -2.05 -1.50 -2.77
N HIS A 70 -1.39 -2.34 -1.99
CA HIS A 70 -1.53 -3.79 -2.03
C HIS A 70 -1.19 -4.40 -3.39
N THR A 71 -0.19 -3.84 -4.08
CA THR A 71 0.36 -4.43 -5.30
C THR A 71 1.10 -5.74 -5.00
N HIS A 72 0.82 -6.78 -5.78
CA HIS A 72 1.55 -8.05 -5.74
C HIS A 72 2.73 -8.07 -6.72
N SER A 73 3.08 -6.92 -7.32
CA SER A 73 4.16 -6.78 -8.31
C SER A 73 5.31 -5.88 -7.82
N ALA A 74 5.49 -5.76 -6.50
CA ALA A 74 6.63 -5.05 -5.90
C ALA A 74 7.47 -6.01 -5.04
N PRO A 75 8.78 -5.76 -4.87
CA PRO A 75 9.61 -6.57 -3.96
C PRO A 75 9.12 -6.46 -2.52
N HIS A 76 9.29 -7.53 -1.75
CA HIS A 76 8.82 -7.59 -0.37
C HIS A 76 9.58 -6.62 0.55
N VAL A 77 8.86 -5.97 1.48
CA VAL A 77 9.41 -5.02 2.44
C VAL A 77 9.02 -5.40 3.86
N GLY A 78 10.02 -5.48 4.74
CA GLY A 78 9.85 -5.79 6.16
C GLY A 78 9.85 -7.30 6.47
N PRO A 79 9.85 -7.67 7.77
CA PRO A 79 9.80 -9.07 8.20
C PRO A 79 8.41 -9.69 7.98
N HIS A 80 8.38 -11.03 7.91
CA HIS A 80 7.14 -11.81 7.91
C HIS A 80 6.74 -12.23 9.32
N ASP A 81 6.64 -11.28 10.24
CA ASP A 81 6.27 -11.50 11.65
C ASP A 81 4.93 -12.25 11.81
N LEU A 82 3.97 -12.03 10.90
CA LEU A 82 2.68 -12.74 10.86
C LEU A 82 2.67 -14.00 9.97
N GLY A 83 3.77 -14.29 9.27
CA GLY A 83 3.88 -15.45 8.37
C GLY A 83 3.50 -16.80 9.01
N PRO A 84 3.91 -17.10 10.26
CA PRO A 84 3.54 -18.34 10.94
C PRO A 84 2.03 -18.55 11.09
N LEU A 85 1.23 -17.48 11.27
CA LEU A 85 -0.23 -17.57 11.38
C LEU A 85 -0.88 -18.10 10.09
N PHE A 86 -0.19 -17.95 8.96
CA PHE A 86 -0.70 -18.34 7.65
C PHE A 86 -0.02 -19.60 7.09
N ALA A 87 0.89 -20.24 7.83
CA ALA A 87 1.63 -21.40 7.36
C ALA A 87 0.71 -22.54 6.87
N GLY A 88 -0.44 -22.76 7.54
CA GLY A 88 -1.42 -23.77 7.16
C GLY A 88 -2.18 -23.50 5.85
N THR A 89 -2.18 -22.27 5.34
CA THR A 89 -2.92 -21.88 4.11
C THR A 89 -2.00 -21.41 2.98
N LEU A 90 -0.84 -20.85 3.33
CA LEU A 90 0.11 -20.25 2.41
C LEU A 90 1.43 -21.03 2.33
N GLY A 91 1.59 -22.09 3.13
CA GLY A 91 2.75 -22.98 3.08
C GLY A 91 4.06 -22.24 3.36
N ASP A 92 5.08 -22.53 2.54
CA ASP A 92 6.43 -21.98 2.63
C ASP A 92 6.59 -20.60 1.95
N ARG A 93 5.49 -19.93 1.55
CA ARG A 93 5.54 -18.63 0.87
C ARG A 93 6.23 -17.52 1.67
N PHE A 94 6.37 -17.70 2.98
CA PHE A 94 7.06 -16.77 3.87
C PHE A 94 8.49 -17.20 4.22
N SER A 95 8.94 -18.36 3.73
CA SER A 95 10.30 -18.87 3.90
C SER A 95 11.25 -18.29 2.85
N ILE A 96 11.19 -16.98 2.63
CA ILE A 96 12.06 -16.26 1.69
C ILE A 96 13.31 -15.74 2.40
N GLN A 97 14.39 -15.58 1.65
CA GLN A 97 15.54 -14.83 2.13
C GLN A 97 15.17 -13.34 2.20
N HIS A 98 15.42 -12.74 3.35
CA HIS A 98 15.15 -11.33 3.59
C HIS A 98 16.29 -10.44 3.07
N ASP A 99 15.94 -9.44 2.26
CA ASP A 99 16.87 -8.38 1.83
C ASP A 99 16.66 -7.15 2.73
N THR A 100 17.34 -7.16 3.88
CA THR A 100 17.25 -6.08 4.86
C THR A 100 17.86 -4.76 4.37
N ALA A 101 18.81 -4.82 3.42
CA ALA A 101 19.38 -3.64 2.80
C ALA A 101 18.34 -2.93 1.93
N TYR A 102 17.57 -3.69 1.14
CA TYR A 102 16.44 -3.14 0.39
C TYR A 102 15.38 -2.53 1.32
N TRP A 103 15.05 -3.17 2.45
CA TRP A 103 14.07 -2.60 3.39
C TRP A 103 14.52 -1.28 4.00
N THR A 104 15.81 -1.18 4.32
CA THR A 104 16.44 0.05 4.82
C THR A 104 16.35 1.13 3.76
N TRP A 105 16.73 0.81 2.52
CA TRP A 105 16.65 1.73 1.39
C TRP A 105 15.22 2.24 1.14
N VAL A 106 14.22 1.36 1.14
CA VAL A 106 12.80 1.76 1.00
C VAL A 106 12.40 2.74 2.12
N THR A 107 12.76 2.42 3.36
CA THR A 107 12.44 3.26 4.52
C THR A 107 13.13 4.62 4.44
N ASP A 108 14.39 4.67 4.02
CA ASP A 108 15.14 5.92 3.85
C ASP A 108 14.53 6.80 2.75
N ARG A 109 14.11 6.20 1.63
CA ARG A 109 13.37 6.90 0.56
C ARG A 109 12.04 7.46 1.06
N LEU A 110 11.34 6.76 1.96
CA LEU A 110 10.15 7.29 2.61
C LEU A 110 10.49 8.51 3.49
N PHE A 111 11.54 8.44 4.31
CA PHE A 111 11.97 9.58 5.13
C PHE A 111 12.35 10.80 4.30
N GLU A 112 13.04 10.61 3.18
CA GLU A 112 13.31 11.69 2.22
C GLU A 112 12.02 12.28 1.65
N GLY A 113 11.05 11.44 1.27
CA GLY A 113 9.74 11.86 0.79
C GLY A 113 8.97 12.68 1.82
N ILE A 114 9.00 12.26 3.09
CA ILE A 114 8.41 13.00 4.22
C ILE A 114 9.11 14.36 4.39
N GLY A 115 10.44 14.39 4.32
CA GLY A 115 11.21 15.64 4.37
C GLY A 115 10.80 16.61 3.26
N ARG A 116 10.73 16.14 2.01
CA ARG A 116 10.29 16.94 0.85
C ARG A 116 8.85 17.44 1.00
N ALA A 117 7.94 16.58 1.44
CA ALA A 117 6.54 16.96 1.65
C ALA A 117 6.38 18.05 2.72
N ARG A 118 7.16 17.98 3.81
CA ARG A 118 7.17 19.00 4.86
C ARG A 118 7.75 20.33 4.38
N LEU A 119 8.82 20.31 3.58
CA LEU A 119 9.39 21.52 3.00
C LEU A 119 8.45 22.17 1.96
N GLY A 120 7.60 21.37 1.31
CA GLY A 120 6.61 21.85 0.34
C GLY A 120 5.27 22.29 0.93
N LEU A 121 5.16 22.38 2.28
CA LEU A 121 3.94 22.85 2.94
C LEU A 121 3.60 24.28 2.49
N GLN A 122 2.32 24.48 2.18
CA GLN A 122 1.79 25.76 1.76
C GLN A 122 0.30 25.85 2.07
N PRO A 123 -0.28 27.06 2.14
CA PRO A 123 -1.72 27.23 2.28
C PRO A 123 -2.48 26.46 1.19
N ALA A 124 -3.44 25.66 1.62
CA ALA A 124 -4.24 24.80 0.77
C ALA A 124 -5.62 24.55 1.37
N ARG A 125 -6.57 24.15 0.54
CA ARG A 125 -7.91 23.71 0.95
C ARG A 125 -8.00 22.20 0.86
N LEU A 126 -8.61 21.58 1.87
CA LEU A 126 -8.95 20.16 1.87
C LEU A 126 -10.42 19.99 1.49
N GLY A 127 -10.67 19.31 0.37
CA GLY A 127 -11.98 18.85 -0.06
C GLY A 127 -12.18 17.36 0.20
N ILE A 128 -13.41 16.97 0.50
CA ILE A 128 -13.83 15.58 0.65
C ILE A 128 -14.90 15.31 -0.38
N GLY A 129 -14.81 14.16 -1.07
CA GLY A 129 -15.81 13.76 -2.04
C GLY A 129 -15.98 12.25 -2.07
N THR A 130 -17.09 11.81 -2.68
CA THR A 130 -17.32 10.41 -2.99
C THR A 130 -17.70 10.27 -4.46
N GLY A 131 -17.42 9.11 -5.02
CA GLY A 131 -17.80 8.72 -6.36
C GLY A 131 -18.14 7.23 -6.43
N THR A 132 -18.37 6.72 -7.62
CA THR A 132 -18.65 5.30 -7.83
C THR A 132 -17.82 4.77 -8.99
N ALA A 133 -17.23 3.58 -8.84
CA ALA A 133 -16.57 2.86 -9.94
C ALA A 133 -17.04 1.41 -10.00
N ARG A 134 -16.92 0.82 -11.19
CA ARG A 134 -17.28 -0.57 -11.47
C ARG A 134 -16.09 -1.49 -11.76
N ALA A 135 -14.88 -1.05 -11.41
CA ALA A 135 -13.64 -1.75 -11.74
C ALA A 135 -13.35 -3.01 -10.88
N ASN A 136 -14.03 -3.19 -9.75
CA ASN A 136 -13.85 -4.33 -8.86
C ASN A 136 -14.98 -5.36 -9.02
N VAL A 137 -14.78 -6.57 -8.49
CA VAL A 137 -15.81 -7.61 -8.40
C VAL A 137 -15.53 -8.50 -7.21
N ASN A 138 -16.56 -9.11 -6.63
CA ASN A 138 -16.37 -10.07 -5.56
C ASN A 138 -15.67 -11.32 -6.12
N ARG A 139 -14.59 -11.76 -5.48
CA ARG A 139 -13.78 -12.89 -5.96
C ARG A 139 -14.21 -14.27 -5.45
N ARG A 140 -15.31 -14.35 -4.69
CA ARG A 140 -15.81 -15.60 -4.06
C ARG A 140 -16.85 -16.25 -4.96
N GLN A 141 -16.40 -16.93 -6.01
CA GLN A 141 -17.28 -17.63 -6.92
C GLN A 141 -17.71 -18.97 -6.33
N ARG A 142 -19.03 -19.23 -6.28
CA ARG A 142 -19.58 -20.54 -5.94
C ARG A 142 -19.69 -21.39 -7.20
N ARG A 143 -19.03 -22.55 -7.20
CA ARG A 143 -19.12 -23.55 -8.27
C ARG A 143 -20.39 -24.41 -8.13
N PRO A 144 -20.82 -25.12 -9.18
CA PRO A 144 -21.97 -26.03 -9.11
C PRO A 144 -21.85 -27.10 -8.02
N ASP A 145 -20.63 -27.54 -7.70
CA ASP A 145 -20.32 -28.48 -6.62
C ASP A 145 -20.37 -27.87 -5.21
N GLY A 146 -20.78 -26.61 -5.10
CA GLY A 146 -20.88 -25.87 -3.84
C GLY A 146 -19.57 -25.28 -3.32
N ARG A 147 -18.42 -25.57 -3.94
CA ARG A 147 -17.12 -25.04 -3.50
C ARG A 147 -16.99 -23.55 -3.82
N ILE A 148 -16.33 -22.82 -2.93
CA ILE A 148 -15.96 -21.42 -3.16
C ILE A 148 -14.52 -21.37 -3.68
N VAL A 149 -14.33 -20.75 -4.83
CA VAL A 149 -13.01 -20.57 -5.45
C VAL A 149 -12.70 -19.08 -5.66
N LEU A 150 -11.43 -18.79 -5.92
CA LEU A 150 -11.05 -17.51 -6.52
C LEU A 150 -11.59 -17.47 -7.96
N GLY A 151 -12.50 -16.55 -8.22
CA GLY A 151 -13.17 -16.42 -9.51
C GLY A 151 -13.93 -15.10 -9.58
N VAL A 152 -15.01 -15.07 -10.36
CA VAL A 152 -15.86 -13.87 -10.52
C VAL A 152 -17.24 -14.16 -9.93
N ASN A 153 -17.68 -13.32 -8.99
CA ASN A 153 -19.01 -13.35 -8.41
C ASN A 153 -19.64 -11.95 -8.53
N PRO A 154 -20.44 -11.69 -9.60
CA PRO A 154 -21.08 -10.40 -9.79
C PRO A 154 -22.20 -10.13 -8.78
N ASP A 155 -22.82 -11.19 -8.24
CA ASP A 155 -23.93 -11.11 -7.28
C ASP A 155 -23.47 -10.98 -5.82
N GLY A 156 -22.16 -11.15 -5.59
CA GLY A 156 -21.55 -11.01 -4.26
C GLY A 156 -21.47 -9.54 -3.82
N PRO A 157 -21.30 -9.29 -2.50
CA PRO A 157 -21.15 -7.93 -2.00
C PRO A 157 -19.90 -7.28 -2.57
N VAL A 158 -20.03 -6.03 -3.04
CA VAL A 158 -18.94 -5.22 -3.57
C VAL A 158 -19.14 -3.77 -3.11
N ASP A 159 -18.12 -3.19 -2.49
CA ASP A 159 -18.08 -1.75 -2.27
C ASP A 159 -17.67 -1.05 -3.57
N ARG A 160 -18.58 -0.26 -4.13
CA ARG A 160 -18.40 0.49 -5.37
C ARG A 160 -18.02 1.94 -5.12
N GLN A 161 -18.03 2.40 -3.87
CA GLN A 161 -17.75 3.77 -3.52
C GLN A 161 -16.25 4.06 -3.66
N ILE A 162 -15.91 5.18 -4.29
CA ILE A 162 -14.58 5.76 -4.21
C ILE A 162 -14.65 6.91 -3.22
N GLY A 163 -13.80 6.91 -2.19
CA GLY A 163 -13.58 8.06 -1.32
C GLY A 163 -12.47 8.94 -1.87
N LEU A 164 -12.63 10.27 -1.82
CA LEU A 164 -11.67 11.23 -2.34
C LEU A 164 -11.29 12.26 -1.26
N LEU A 165 -9.99 12.49 -1.11
CA LEU A 165 -9.45 13.68 -0.46
C LEU A 165 -8.76 14.52 -1.53
N ARG A 166 -9.25 15.74 -1.73
CA ARG A 166 -8.74 16.67 -2.72
C ARG A 166 -7.96 17.77 -2.02
N LEU A 167 -6.70 17.95 -2.38
CA LEU A 167 -5.85 19.02 -1.87
C LEU A 167 -5.75 20.08 -2.96
N GLU A 168 -6.27 21.28 -2.69
CA GLU A 168 -6.31 22.38 -3.65
C GLU A 168 -5.45 23.54 -3.17
N ARG A 169 -4.82 24.25 -4.11
CA ARG A 169 -4.20 25.54 -3.83
C ARG A 169 -5.30 26.60 -3.65
N ASN A 170 -4.90 27.78 -3.14
CA ASN A 170 -5.84 28.90 -2.95
C ASN A 170 -6.46 29.41 -4.26
N ASP A 171 -5.79 29.20 -5.40
CA ASP A 171 -6.30 29.54 -6.74
C ASP A 171 -7.27 28.48 -7.32
N GLY A 172 -7.57 27.42 -6.56
CA GLY A 172 -8.45 26.33 -6.97
C GLY A 172 -7.79 25.23 -7.80
N THR A 173 -6.49 25.36 -8.13
CA THR A 173 -5.78 24.30 -8.85
C THR A 173 -5.51 23.08 -7.97
N LEU A 174 -5.54 21.90 -8.58
CA LEU A 174 -5.30 20.64 -7.87
C LEU A 174 -3.83 20.53 -7.48
N PHE A 175 -3.56 20.42 -6.18
CA PHE A 175 -2.23 20.15 -5.63
C PHE A 175 -1.99 18.65 -5.47
N GLY A 176 -3.01 17.90 -5.06
CA GLY A 176 -2.93 16.46 -4.88
C GLY A 176 -4.31 15.82 -4.71
N LEU A 177 -4.41 14.54 -5.01
CA LEU A 177 -5.62 13.75 -4.84
C LEU A 177 -5.27 12.42 -4.18
N VAL A 178 -6.02 12.07 -3.14
CA VAL A 178 -6.01 10.73 -2.56
C VAL A 178 -7.33 10.06 -2.90
N ALA A 179 -7.26 8.88 -3.50
CA ALA A 179 -8.42 8.05 -3.79
C ALA A 179 -8.35 6.76 -2.98
N ASN A 180 -9.43 6.43 -2.29
CA ASN A 180 -9.61 5.18 -1.56
C ASN A 180 -10.68 4.36 -2.28
N TYR A 181 -10.29 3.19 -2.79
CA TYR A 181 -11.19 2.29 -3.52
C TYR A 181 -10.82 0.83 -3.25
N ALA A 182 -11.81 0.01 -2.90
CA ALA A 182 -11.60 -1.37 -2.50
C ALA A 182 -11.35 -2.27 -3.73
N ILE A 183 -10.07 -2.46 -4.08
CA ILE A 183 -9.66 -3.37 -5.16
C ILE A 183 -8.31 -4.01 -4.84
N HIS A 184 -8.11 -5.26 -5.25
CA HIS A 184 -6.88 -5.99 -5.02
C HIS A 184 -5.84 -5.67 -6.11
N GLY A 185 -4.60 -5.34 -5.74
CA GLY A 185 -3.51 -5.01 -6.66
C GLY A 185 -2.90 -6.24 -7.37
N THR A 186 -3.72 -7.01 -8.08
CA THR A 186 -3.35 -8.30 -8.71
C THR A 186 -3.59 -8.35 -10.22
N ALA A 187 -3.75 -7.20 -10.89
CA ALA A 187 -4.08 -7.14 -12.32
C ALA A 187 -3.05 -7.87 -13.22
N LEU A 188 -1.77 -7.86 -12.85
CA LEU A 188 -0.69 -8.50 -13.63
C LEU A 188 -0.59 -10.03 -13.42
N GLY A 189 -1.33 -10.59 -12.47
CA GLY A 189 -1.35 -12.03 -12.19
C GLY A 189 -0.05 -12.61 -11.61
N GLY A 190 -0.09 -13.89 -11.20
CA GLY A 190 1.04 -14.54 -10.53
C GLY A 190 2.20 -14.95 -11.44
N GLY A 191 2.03 -14.82 -12.77
CA GLY A 191 3.08 -15.09 -13.76
C GLY A 191 3.99 -13.89 -14.03
N ASN A 192 3.63 -12.71 -13.55
CA ASN A 192 4.40 -11.48 -13.75
C ASN A 192 5.78 -11.58 -13.07
N LYS A 193 6.81 -11.07 -13.76
CA LYS A 193 8.19 -11.00 -13.27
C LYS A 193 8.77 -9.59 -13.36
N LEU A 194 7.95 -8.58 -13.64
CA LEU A 194 8.35 -7.19 -13.74
C LEU A 194 7.83 -6.41 -12.52
N ILE A 195 8.64 -5.48 -12.01
CA ILE A 195 8.20 -4.58 -10.94
C ILE A 195 7.12 -3.62 -11.50
N SER A 196 6.04 -3.43 -10.76
CA SER A 196 4.97 -2.49 -11.10
C SER A 196 4.26 -1.97 -9.85
N GLY A 197 4.01 -0.66 -9.84
CA GLY A 197 3.15 0.01 -8.86
C GLY A 197 1.67 -0.21 -9.11
#